data_AF-A0AA47B3K5-F1
#
_entry.id   AF-A0AA47B3K5-F1
#
_cell.length_a   1.000
_cell.length_b   1.000
_cell.length_c   1.000
_cell.angle_alpha   90.00
_cell.angle_beta   90.00
_cell.angle_gamma   90.00
#
_symmetry.space_group_name_H-M   'P 1'
#
loop_
_entity.id
_entity.type
_entity.pdbx_description
1 polymer ?
#
loop_
_entity_poly.entity_id
_entity_poly.type
_entity_poly.pdbx_seq_one_letter_code
_entity_poly.pdbx_strand_id
1 'polypeptide(L)'
;MDKTIKYTKVFKKQLKKRRQDPKWHSVFKGSLPQELDNQERSPWEFIIQCLIEDNKIPNYFHPHALENLINIKKQVKKQLSDKRATVIILELHFEGHSGDHLLVYAPTQETVFLIGIGTHSELFK
;
A
#
# COMPACT_ATOMS: atom_id res chain seq x y z
N MET A 1 9.38 16.57 0.43
CA MET A 1 8.24 17.05 -0.38
C MET A 1 7.18 15.98 -0.23
N ASP A 2 6.01 16.34 0.27
CA ASP A 2 4.99 15.34 0.58
C ASP A 2 4.30 14.85 -0.69
N LYS A 3 4.15 13.54 -0.81
CA LYS A 3 3.51 12.89 -1.94
C LYS A 3 2.00 12.90 -1.77
N THR A 4 1.29 13.08 -2.88
CA THR A 4 -0.17 12.97 -2.93
C THR A 4 -0.59 11.50 -3.03
N ILE A 5 -1.56 11.08 -2.22
CA ILE A 5 -2.16 9.74 -2.35
C ILE A 5 -3.33 9.77 -3.34
N LYS A 6 -3.30 8.87 -4.34
CA LYS A 6 -4.42 8.63 -5.27
C LYS A 6 -4.92 7.19 -5.16
N TYR A 7 -6.23 7.03 -5.10
CA TYR A 7 -6.89 5.73 -5.03
C TYR A 7 -7.47 5.32 -6.38
N THR A 8 -7.22 4.08 -6.81
CA THR A 8 -7.96 3.50 -7.93
C THR A 8 -9.43 3.27 -7.54
N LYS A 9 -10.33 3.15 -8.53
CA LYS A 9 -11.74 2.83 -8.28
C LYS A 9 -11.89 1.47 -7.57
N VAL A 10 -11.04 0.50 -7.91
CA VAL A 10 -11.01 -0.83 -7.31
C VAL A 10 -10.59 -0.72 -5.84
N PHE A 11 -9.49 -0.01 -5.59
CA PHE A 11 -8.98 0.23 -4.24
C PHE A 11 -10.02 0.85 -3.32
N LYS A 12 -10.73 1.90 -3.76
CA LYS A 12 -11.77 2.56 -2.96
C LYS A 12 -12.86 1.57 -2.50
N LYS A 13 -13.27 0.65 -3.39
CA LYS A 13 -14.28 -0.37 -3.07
C LYS A 13 -13.73 -1.40 -2.08
N GLN A 14 -12.49 -1.87 -2.29
CA GLN A 14 -11.83 -2.80 -1.39
C GLN A 14 -11.64 -2.19 0.01
N LEU A 15 -11.07 -0.99 0.11
CA LEU A 15 -10.84 -0.28 1.37
C LEU A 15 -12.14 -0.12 2.18
N LYS A 16 -13.24 0.27 1.51
CA LYS A 16 -14.54 0.40 2.19
C LYS A 16 -14.99 -0.92 2.83
N LYS A 17 -14.81 -2.05 2.14
CA LYS A 17 -15.11 -3.38 2.68
C LYS A 17 -14.20 -3.72 3.85
N ARG A 18 -12.89 -3.47 3.73
CA ARG A 18 -11.90 -3.85 4.75
C ARG A 18 -12.03 -3.08 6.04
N ARG A 19 -12.39 -1.80 5.98
CA ARG A 19 -12.66 -0.99 7.19
C ARG A 19 -13.81 -1.53 8.05
N GLN A 20 -14.72 -2.32 7.47
CA GLN A 20 -15.87 -2.91 8.16
C GLN A 20 -15.64 -4.38 8.55
N ASP A 21 -14.56 -4.99 8.07
CA ASP A 21 -14.26 -6.40 8.28
C ASP A 21 -13.49 -6.58 9.59
N PRO A 22 -14.04 -7.32 10.59
CA PRO A 22 -13.36 -7.54 11.85
C PRO A 22 -11.99 -8.21 11.71
N LYS A 23 -11.77 -8.98 10.63
CA LYS A 23 -10.46 -9.61 10.36
C LYS A 23 -9.37 -8.59 10.10
N TRP A 24 -9.72 -7.38 9.67
CA TRP A 24 -8.78 -6.29 9.39
C TRP A 24 -8.60 -5.32 10.56
N HIS A 25 -9.16 -5.63 11.74
CA HIS A 25 -9.04 -4.74 12.89
C HIS A 25 -7.59 -4.49 13.32
N SER A 26 -6.73 -5.51 13.28
CA SER A 26 -5.29 -5.38 13.54
C SER A 26 -4.64 -4.30 12.67
N VAL A 27 -5.03 -4.22 11.38
CA VAL A 27 -4.47 -3.27 10.41
C VAL A 27 -4.95 -1.83 10.64
N PHE A 28 -6.23 -1.64 10.97
CA PHE A 28 -6.84 -0.30 11.04
C PHE A 28 -7.02 0.27 12.45
N LYS A 29 -6.92 -0.58 13.48
CA LYS A 29 -7.22 -0.22 14.88
C LYS A 29 -6.20 -0.78 15.87
N GLY A 30 -5.47 -1.83 15.52
CA GLY A 30 -4.37 -2.33 16.34
C GLY A 30 -3.22 -1.32 16.31
N SER A 31 -2.41 -1.29 17.36
CA SER A 31 -1.18 -0.50 17.40
C SER A 31 0.00 -1.33 16.90
N LEU A 32 0.97 -0.66 16.28
CA LEU A 32 2.25 -1.28 15.98
C LEU A 32 3.08 -1.51 17.27
N PRO A 33 3.98 -2.50 17.26
CA PRO A 33 5.01 -2.63 18.29
C PRO A 33 5.77 -1.31 18.51
N GLN A 34 6.03 -0.94 19.76
CA GLN A 34 6.69 0.32 20.13
C GLN A 34 8.08 0.50 19.50
N GLU A 35 8.76 -0.60 19.21
CA GLU A 35 10.04 -0.63 18.49
C GLU A 35 9.94 -0.15 17.02
N LEU A 36 8.77 -0.25 16.42
CA LEU A 36 8.48 0.23 15.06
C LEU A 36 7.85 1.62 15.07
N ASP A 37 6.97 1.88 16.03
CA ASP A 37 6.29 3.16 16.17
C ASP A 37 6.00 3.52 17.63
N ASN A 38 6.57 4.63 18.09
CA ASN A 38 6.35 5.15 19.44
C ASN A 38 5.09 6.04 19.56
N GLN A 39 4.34 6.22 18.47
CA GLN A 39 3.13 7.06 18.41
C GLN A 39 1.83 6.25 18.50
N GLU A 40 1.92 4.94 18.75
CA GLU A 40 0.78 4.01 18.86
C GLU A 40 -0.13 4.00 17.63
N ARG A 41 0.40 4.35 16.45
CA ARG A 41 -0.39 4.37 15.21
C ARG A 41 -0.73 2.96 14.78
N SER A 42 -1.83 2.85 14.03
CA SER A 42 -2.15 1.61 13.36
C SER A 42 -1.18 1.30 12.21
N PRO A 43 -1.02 0.02 11.82
CA PRO A 43 -0.26 -0.36 10.64
C PRO A 43 -0.67 0.44 9.40
N TRP A 44 -1.97 0.67 9.22
CA TRP A 44 -2.50 1.50 8.14
C TRP A 44 -2.00 2.94 8.21
N GLU A 45 -2.16 3.61 9.34
CA GLU A 45 -1.77 5.02 9.51
C GLU A 45 -0.26 5.22 9.34
N PHE A 46 0.53 4.33 9.94
CA PHE A 46 1.99 4.35 9.82
C PHE A 46 2.43 4.22 8.36
N ILE A 47 1.92 3.23 7.63
CA ILE A 47 2.27 3.02 6.21
C ILE A 47 1.84 4.21 5.35
N ILE A 48 0.63 4.74 5.54
CA ILE A 48 0.19 5.90 4.77
C ILE A 48 1.09 7.10 5.03
N GLN A 49 1.50 7.34 6.28
CA GLN A 49 2.42 8.41 6.60
C GLN A 49 3.78 8.20 5.92
N CYS A 50 4.35 6.99 5.98
CA CYS A 50 5.59 6.68 5.28
C CYS A 50 5.50 6.97 3.77
N LEU A 51 4.38 6.62 3.15
CA LEU A 51 4.16 6.84 1.71
C LEU A 51 4.02 8.32 1.36
N ILE A 52 3.39 9.13 2.22
CA ILE A 52 3.26 10.57 2.04
C ILE A 52 4.63 11.24 2.19
N GLU A 53 5.38 10.89 3.23
CA GLU A 53 6.67 11.52 3.54
C GLU A 53 7.84 10.97 2.70
N ASP A 54 7.58 9.95 1.88
CA ASP A 54 8.60 9.17 1.17
C ASP A 54 9.64 8.52 2.10
N ASN A 55 9.22 8.19 3.32
CA ASN A 55 10.04 7.52 4.31
C ASN A 55 10.20 6.04 3.97
N LYS A 56 11.37 5.48 4.32
CA LYS A 56 11.66 4.05 4.13
C LYS A 56 10.68 3.21 4.95
N ILE A 57 9.95 2.33 4.27
CA ILE A 57 9.09 1.35 4.93
C ILE A 57 9.96 0.30 5.65
N PRO A 58 9.73 0.02 6.94
CA PRO A 58 10.46 -1.00 7.68
C PRO A 58 10.36 -2.39 7.05
N ASN A 59 11.44 -3.18 7.18
CA ASN A 59 11.49 -4.56 6.68
C ASN A 59 10.41 -5.46 7.30
N TYR A 60 9.89 -5.08 8.49
CA TYR A 60 8.73 -5.72 9.10
C TYR A 60 7.57 -5.89 8.12
N PHE A 61 7.30 -4.92 7.25
CA PHE A 61 6.18 -5.01 6.30
C PHE A 61 6.50 -5.79 5.01
N HIS A 62 7.71 -6.33 4.87
CA HIS A 62 8.17 -7.06 3.68
C HIS A 62 7.85 -6.36 2.34
N PRO A 63 8.22 -5.07 2.17
CA PRO A 63 7.98 -4.38 0.92
C PRO A 63 8.77 -5.04 -0.22
N HIS A 64 8.10 -5.45 -1.28
CA HIS A 64 8.75 -6.09 -2.42
C HIS A 64 8.10 -5.70 -3.75
N ALA A 65 8.87 -5.80 -4.84
CA ALA A 65 8.42 -5.42 -6.17
C ALA A 65 7.66 -6.57 -6.85
N LEU A 66 6.56 -6.21 -7.50
CA LEU A 66 5.78 -7.12 -8.34
C LEU A 66 6.18 -6.95 -9.81
N GLU A 67 6.73 -8.00 -10.39
CA GLU A 67 7.30 -7.93 -11.75
C GLU A 67 6.21 -8.01 -12.84
N ASN A 68 5.20 -8.89 -12.65
CA ASN A 68 4.29 -9.35 -13.70
C ASN A 68 2.95 -8.59 -13.82
N LEU A 69 2.91 -7.31 -13.45
CA LEU A 69 1.68 -6.49 -13.46
C LEU A 69 1.59 -5.47 -14.61
N ILE A 70 1.78 -5.95 -15.85
CA ILE A 70 1.90 -5.11 -17.06
C ILE A 70 0.69 -4.18 -17.25
N ASN A 71 -0.53 -4.70 -17.06
CA ASN A 71 -1.76 -3.93 -17.26
C ASN A 71 -1.90 -2.79 -16.26
N ILE A 72 -1.53 -3.02 -15.00
CA ILE A 72 -1.58 -2.02 -13.94
C ILE A 72 -0.50 -0.96 -14.17
N LYS A 73 0.73 -1.36 -14.54
CA LYS A 73 1.81 -0.43 -14.92
C LYS A 73 1.34 0.51 -16.03
N LYS A 74 0.67 -0.01 -17.07
CA LYS A 74 0.08 0.79 -18.15
C LYS A 74 -0.99 1.77 -17.65
N GLN A 75 -1.89 1.36 -16.75
CA GLN A 75 -2.94 2.22 -16.21
C GLN A 75 -2.39 3.37 -15.35
N VAL A 76 -1.40 3.09 -14.50
CA VAL A 76 -0.72 4.13 -13.71
C VAL A 76 0.01 5.09 -14.64
N LYS A 77 0.77 4.57 -15.61
CA LYS A 77 1.53 5.38 -16.57
C LYS A 77 0.65 6.30 -17.43
N LYS A 78 -0.60 5.90 -17.71
CA LYS A 78 -1.59 6.77 -18.39
C LYS A 78 -1.94 8.01 -17.56
N GLN A 79 -1.87 7.95 -16.23
CA GLN A 79 -2.18 9.05 -15.31
C GLN A 79 -0.99 9.97 -15.01
N LEU A 80 0.22 9.58 -15.42
CA LEU A 80 1.43 10.39 -15.25
C LEU A 80 1.59 11.39 -16.39
N SER A 81 2.04 12.60 -16.08
CA SER A 81 2.40 13.62 -17.08
C SER A 81 3.58 13.15 -17.92
N ASP A 82 4.62 12.61 -17.28
CA ASP A 82 5.77 12.02 -17.96
C ASP A 82 5.52 10.55 -18.35
N LYS A 83 5.52 10.28 -19.65
CA LYS A 83 5.38 8.93 -20.22
C LYS A 83 6.71 8.16 -20.27
N ARG A 84 7.83 8.73 -19.87
CA ARG A 84 9.12 8.02 -19.75
C ARG A 84 9.35 7.47 -18.36
N ALA A 85 8.66 8.00 -17.35
CA ALA A 85 8.72 7.51 -15.98
C ALA A 85 8.59 5.99 -15.88
N THR A 86 9.53 5.39 -15.16
CA THR A 86 9.50 3.97 -14.78
C THR A 86 8.48 3.79 -13.67
N VAL A 87 7.53 2.89 -13.88
CA VAL A 87 6.51 2.54 -12.89
C VAL A 87 6.85 1.19 -12.28
N ILE A 88 7.19 1.21 -11.00
CA ILE A 88 7.34 0.01 -10.18
C ILE A 88 6.03 -0.17 -9.40
N ILE A 89 5.58 -1.42 -9.31
CA ILE A 89 4.46 -1.78 -8.43
C ILE A 89 5.07 -2.54 -7.27
N LEU A 90 4.70 -2.13 -6.07
CA LEU A 90 5.16 -2.69 -4.82
C LEU A 90 3.98 -3.32 -4.08
N GLU A 91 4.29 -4.33 -3.31
CA GLU A 91 3.43 -4.96 -2.33
C GLU A 91 4.08 -4.88 -0.95
N LEU A 92 3.25 -4.81 0.09
CA LEU A 92 3.66 -5.03 1.46
C LEU A 92 2.58 -5.77 2.25
N HIS A 93 2.98 -6.35 3.38
CA HIS A 93 2.13 -7.05 4.34
C HIS A 93 1.97 -6.20 5.60
N PHE A 94 0.73 -5.86 5.98
CA PHE A 94 0.47 -5.01 7.15
C PHE A 94 0.85 -5.66 8.49
N GLU A 95 0.85 -6.99 8.55
CA GLU A 95 1.03 -7.76 9.80
C GLU A 95 2.33 -8.58 9.84
N GLY A 96 3.30 -8.25 8.97
CA GLY A 96 4.54 -9.02 8.86
C GLY A 96 4.52 -10.12 7.81
N HIS A 97 5.63 -10.87 7.70
CA HIS A 97 5.86 -11.86 6.64
C HIS A 97 4.71 -12.85 6.43
N SER A 98 4.12 -13.29 7.55
CA SER A 98 3.07 -14.31 7.57
C SER A 98 1.66 -13.72 7.46
N GLY A 99 1.54 -12.39 7.37
CA GLY A 99 0.27 -11.68 7.30
C GLY A 99 -0.39 -11.83 5.93
N ASP A 100 -1.70 -12.00 5.91
CA ASP A 100 -2.51 -12.11 4.68
C ASP A 100 -3.27 -10.80 4.40
N HIS A 101 -2.83 -9.67 4.95
CA HIS A 101 -3.40 -8.36 4.69
C HIS A 101 -2.41 -7.50 3.93
N LEU A 102 -2.66 -7.33 2.64
CA LEU A 102 -1.71 -6.76 1.70
C LEU A 102 -2.13 -5.38 1.22
N LEU A 103 -1.14 -4.55 0.92
CA LEU A 103 -1.30 -3.31 0.16
C LEU A 103 -0.46 -3.39 -1.11
N VAL A 104 -1.10 -3.18 -2.26
CA VAL A 104 -0.45 -3.02 -3.56
C VAL A 104 -0.50 -1.55 -3.97
N TYR A 105 0.64 -0.97 -4.28
CA TYR A 105 0.77 0.45 -4.59
C TYR A 105 1.88 0.71 -5.61
N ALA A 106 1.83 1.88 -6.25
CA ALA A 106 2.87 2.34 -7.16
C ALA A 106 3.31 3.75 -6.74
N PRO A 107 4.50 3.88 -6.13
CA PRO A 107 5.06 5.19 -5.83
C PRO A 107 5.63 5.83 -7.11
N THR A 108 5.43 7.13 -7.25
CA THR A 108 6.11 7.98 -8.24
C THR A 108 6.77 9.17 -7.53
N GLN A 109 7.31 10.12 -8.28
CA GLN A 109 7.99 11.28 -7.71
C GLN A 109 7.06 12.13 -6.84
N GLU A 110 5.81 12.35 -7.26
CA GLU A 110 4.88 13.27 -6.58
C GLU A 110 3.62 12.58 -6.08
N THR A 111 3.35 11.35 -6.52
CA THR A 111 2.09 10.66 -6.24
C THR A 111 2.33 9.21 -5.87
N VAL A 112 1.61 8.71 -4.89
CA VAL A 112 1.50 7.27 -4.64
C VAL A 112 0.11 6.81 -5.06
N PHE A 113 0.06 5.85 -5.98
CA PHE A 113 -1.19 5.23 -6.43
C PHE A 113 -1.45 3.99 -5.59
N LEU A 114 -2.49 4.00 -4.76
CA LEU A 114 -2.95 2.79 -4.08
C LEU A 114 -3.85 2.00 -5.03
N ILE A 115 -3.40 0.79 -5.36
CA ILE A 115 -3.91 -0.03 -6.45
C ILE A 115 -4.87 -1.08 -5.91
N GLY A 116 -4.44 -1.84 -4.90
CA GLY A 116 -5.19 -2.95 -4.32
C GLY A 116 -4.97 -3.06 -2.81
N ILE A 117 -6.01 -3.52 -2.10
CA ILE A 117 -5.94 -3.92 -0.69
C ILE A 117 -6.81 -5.15 -0.48
N GLY A 118 -6.27 -6.19 0.14
CA GLY A 118 -6.95 -7.48 0.25
C GLY A 118 -6.00 -8.58 0.70
N THR A 119 -6.49 -9.81 0.67
CA THR A 119 -5.66 -10.99 0.88
C THR A 119 -4.88 -11.38 -0.36
N HIS A 120 -3.86 -12.23 -0.21
CA HIS A 120 -3.09 -12.72 -1.34
C HIS A 120 -3.99 -13.39 -2.38
N SER A 121 -4.92 -14.24 -1.90
CA SER A 121 -5.90 -14.92 -2.75
C SER A 121 -6.92 -14.00 -3.42
N GLU A 122 -7.13 -12.78 -2.90
CA GLU A 122 -8.04 -11.81 -3.52
C GLU A 122 -7.36 -10.95 -4.57
N LEU A 123 -6.04 -10.75 -4.44
CA LEU A 123 -5.27 -9.83 -5.28
C LEU A 123 -4.57 -10.54 -6.46
N PHE A 124 -4.19 -11.81 -6.32
CA PHE A 124 -3.31 -12.51 -7.28
C PHE A 124 -3.84 -13.84 -7.82
N LYS A 125 -5.16 -14.04 -7.79
CA LYS A 125 -5.79 -15.15 -8.52
C LYS A 125 -5.62 -15.04 -10.03
#